data_AF-A0A965NLJ9-F1
#
_entry.id   AF-A0A965NLJ9-F1
#
_cell.length_a   1.000
_cell.length_b   1.000
_cell.length_c   1.000
_cell.angle_alpha   90.00
_cell.angle_beta   90.00
_cell.angle_gamma   90.00
#
_symmetry.space_group_name_H-M   'P 1'
#
loop_
_entity.id
_entity.type
_entity.pdbx_description
1 polymer ?
#
loop_
_entity_poly.entity_id
_entity_poly.type
_entity_poly.pdbx_seq_one_letter_code
_entity_poly.pdbx_strand_id
1 'polypeptide(L)'
;MTPVQKNAARRLRKGFTLMEILVAVAIVGMLVGLAVTNVGKILGEGQEFSAKTMVNDSMKTALLNYRLATGDYPSTEEGLKALVVAPEGKTGWRGPYLDAKGGRVPVDPWGHEFQYRYPGTKNTEASSTPYDLFSMGKDGKPDTEDDIGNW
;
A
#
# COMPACT_ATOMS: atom_id res chain seq x y z
N MET A 1 17.99 38.88 -74.18
CA MET A 1 17.70 38.51 -72.77
C MET A 1 17.09 37.11 -72.78
N THR A 2 17.83 36.09 -72.36
CA THR A 2 17.36 34.69 -72.24
C THR A 2 16.94 34.42 -70.80
N PRO A 3 15.82 33.71 -70.53
CA PRO A 3 15.42 33.39 -69.17
C PRO A 3 16.21 32.19 -68.66
N VAL A 4 16.80 32.32 -67.48
CA VAL A 4 17.44 31.23 -66.75
C VAL A 4 16.34 30.41 -66.06
N GLN A 5 16.10 29.17 -66.54
CA GLN A 5 15.23 28.22 -65.86
C GLN A 5 15.90 27.73 -64.56
N LYS A 6 15.33 28.07 -63.41
CA LYS A 6 15.74 27.53 -62.10
C LYS A 6 15.09 26.15 -61.92
N ASN A 7 15.88 25.09 -62.03
CA ASN A 7 15.46 23.74 -61.67
C ASN A 7 15.27 23.64 -60.15
N ALA A 8 14.03 23.68 -59.68
CA ALA A 8 13.70 23.38 -58.29
C ALA A 8 13.86 21.87 -58.07
N ALA A 9 14.97 21.46 -57.44
CA ALA A 9 15.19 20.08 -57.05
C ALA A 9 14.11 19.63 -56.07
N ARG A 10 13.15 18.84 -56.56
CA ARG A 10 12.08 18.24 -55.76
C ARG A 10 12.71 17.28 -54.76
N ARG A 11 12.81 17.70 -53.49
CA ARG A 11 13.20 16.80 -52.39
C ARG A 11 12.22 15.64 -52.36
N LEU A 12 12.70 14.44 -52.70
CA LEU A 12 11.94 13.21 -52.54
C LEU A 12 11.69 13.01 -51.03
N ARG A 13 10.43 13.08 -50.62
CA ARG A 13 10.04 12.68 -49.26
C ARG A 13 10.25 11.17 -49.17
N LYS A 14 11.25 10.73 -48.41
CA LYS A 14 11.40 9.31 -48.08
C LYS A 14 10.23 8.90 -47.18
N GLY A 15 9.39 7.99 -47.65
CA GLY A 15 8.36 7.33 -46.85
C GLY A 15 8.95 6.14 -46.07
N PHE A 16 8.23 5.67 -45.07
CA PHE A 16 8.59 4.47 -44.33
C PHE A 16 8.54 3.23 -45.22
N THR A 17 9.51 2.34 -45.09
CA THR A 17 9.51 1.03 -45.73
C THR A 17 8.66 0.05 -44.90
N LEU A 18 8.11 -0.97 -45.57
CA LEU A 18 7.37 -2.05 -44.88
C LEU A 18 8.25 -2.75 -43.84
N MET A 19 9.54 -2.94 -44.15
CA MET A 19 10.49 -3.59 -43.24
C MET A 19 10.67 -2.81 -41.94
N GLU A 20 10.74 -1.48 -41.98
CA GLU A 20 10.87 -0.65 -40.77
C GLU A 20 9.65 -0.78 -39.86
N ILE A 21 8.45 -0.81 -40.43
CA ILE A 21 7.21 -1.01 -39.67
C ILE A 21 7.16 -2.42 -39.07
N LEU A 22 7.57 -3.45 -39.82
CA LEU A 22 7.62 -4.82 -39.32
C LEU A 22 8.60 -4.98 -38.17
N VAL A 23 9.81 -4.42 -38.29
CA VAL A 23 10.82 -4.45 -37.22
C VAL A 23 10.33 -3.67 -36.00
N ALA A 24 9.71 -2.50 -36.19
CA ALA A 24 9.17 -1.71 -35.08
C ALA A 24 8.07 -2.46 -34.31
N VAL A 25 7.12 -3.06 -35.02
CA VAL A 25 6.03 -3.84 -34.40
C VAL A 25 6.58 -5.09 -33.70
N ALA A 26 7.60 -5.74 -34.26
CA ALA A 26 8.25 -6.88 -33.61
C ALA A 26 8.92 -6.49 -32.28
N ILE A 27 9.65 -5.36 -32.25
CA ILE A 27 10.28 -4.84 -31.02
C ILE A 27 9.23 -4.46 -29.98
N VAL A 28 8.17 -3.74 -30.39
CA VAL A 28 7.07 -3.36 -29.48
C VAL A 28 6.37 -4.60 -28.91
N GLY A 29 6.07 -5.60 -29.74
CA GLY A 29 5.46 -6.86 -29.29
C GLY A 29 6.32 -7.60 -28.28
N MET A 30 7.64 -7.65 -28.49
CA MET A 30 8.59 -8.25 -27.55
C MET A 30 8.62 -7.50 -26.21
N LEU A 31 8.70 -6.16 -26.24
CA LEU A 31 8.71 -5.34 -25.02
C LEU A 31 7.42 -5.48 -24.21
N VAL A 32 6.26 -5.47 -24.88
CA VAL A 32 4.96 -5.68 -24.24
C VAL A 32 4.89 -7.07 -23.59
N GLY A 33 5.38 -8.11 -24.27
CA GLY A 33 5.44 -9.46 -23.72
C GLY A 33 6.26 -9.58 -22.43
N LEU A 34 7.38 -8.86 -22.33
CA LEU A 34 8.23 -8.85 -21.13
C LEU A 34 7.66 -7.98 -20.00
N ALA A 35 6.94 -6.90 -20.32
CA ALA A 35 6.42 -5.97 -19.32
C ALA A 35 5.28 -6.57 -18.48
N VAL A 36 4.44 -7.44 -19.06
CA VAL A 36 3.23 -7.96 -18.40
C VAL A 36 3.55 -8.95 -17.26
N THR A 37 4.62 -9.73 -17.35
CA THR A 37 4.87 -10.86 -16.42
C THR A 37 5.27 -10.43 -15.01
N ASN A 38 5.79 -9.21 -14.83
CA ASN A 38 6.37 -8.77 -13.56
C ASN A 38 5.46 -7.87 -12.71
N VAL A 39 4.39 -7.31 -13.30
CA VAL A 39 3.54 -6.31 -12.62
C VAL A 39 2.86 -6.89 -11.39
N GLY A 40 2.28 -8.08 -11.48
CA GLY A 40 1.54 -8.69 -10.38
C GLY A 40 2.39 -9.01 -9.15
N LYS A 41 3.64 -9.47 -9.36
CA LYS A 41 4.57 -9.79 -8.26
C LYS A 41 5.02 -8.53 -7.53
N ILE A 42 5.40 -7.50 -8.26
CA ILE A 42 5.82 -6.21 -7.71
C ILE A 42 4.69 -5.58 -6.88
N LEU A 43 3.45 -5.65 -7.38
CA LEU A 43 2.29 -5.15 -6.64
C LEU A 43 2.05 -5.95 -5.35
N GLY A 44 2.13 -7.29 -5.40
CA GLY A 44 1.96 -8.14 -4.22
C GLY A 44 3.00 -7.87 -3.12
N GLU A 45 4.28 -7.83 -3.49
CA GLU A 45 5.38 -7.52 -2.55
C GLU A 45 5.22 -6.12 -1.93
N GLY A 46 4.80 -5.14 -2.74
CA GLY A 46 4.54 -3.79 -2.26
C GLY A 46 3.35 -3.71 -1.28
N GLN A 47 2.30 -4.50 -1.53
CA GLN A 47 1.15 -4.60 -0.63
C GLN A 47 1.56 -5.23 0.72
N GLU A 48 2.23 -6.39 0.70
CA GLU A 48 2.69 -7.03 1.93
C GLU A 48 3.63 -6.13 2.73
N PHE A 49 4.58 -5.47 2.07
CA PHE A 49 5.49 -4.53 2.71
C PHE A 49 4.73 -3.37 3.36
N SER A 50 3.78 -2.76 2.65
CA SER A 50 2.96 -1.68 3.19
C SER A 50 2.15 -2.13 4.41
N ALA A 51 1.55 -3.32 4.39
CA ALA A 51 0.81 -3.87 5.53
C ALA A 51 1.74 -4.08 6.74
N LYS A 52 2.93 -4.67 6.52
CA LYS A 52 3.95 -4.89 7.56
C LYS A 52 4.38 -3.59 8.22
N THR A 53 4.69 -2.56 7.44
CA THR A 53 5.07 -1.23 7.98
C THR A 53 3.93 -0.59 8.76
N MET A 54 2.69 -0.74 8.29
CA MET A 54 1.54 -0.18 8.98
C MET A 54 1.34 -0.82 10.37
N VAL A 55 1.40 -2.15 10.44
CA VAL A 55 1.23 -2.92 11.67
C VAL A 55 2.39 -2.69 12.64
N ASN A 56 3.63 -2.82 12.16
CA ASN A 56 4.81 -2.83 13.03
C ASN A 56 5.32 -1.44 13.42
N ASP A 57 5.03 -0.41 12.62
CA ASP A 57 5.53 0.93 12.86
C ASP A 57 4.39 1.89 13.19
N SER A 58 3.55 2.23 12.20
CA SER A 58 2.59 3.33 12.32
C SER A 58 1.56 3.09 13.43
N MET A 59 0.91 1.92 13.42
CA MET A 59 -0.10 1.56 14.40
C MET A 59 0.51 1.22 15.76
N LYS A 60 1.69 0.58 15.78
CA LYS A 60 2.42 0.31 17.02
C LYS A 60 2.77 1.59 17.76
N THR A 61 3.30 2.59 17.07
CA THR A 61 3.59 3.91 17.65
C THR A 61 2.32 4.59 18.14
N ALA A 62 1.22 4.54 17.39
CA ALA A 62 -0.06 5.10 17.80
C ALA A 62 -0.61 4.44 19.08
N LEU A 63 -0.59 3.10 19.16
CA LEU A 63 -1.00 2.33 20.34
C LEU A 63 -0.13 2.63 21.56
N LEU A 64 1.19 2.74 21.37
CA LEU A 64 2.10 3.13 22.44
C LEU A 64 1.79 4.54 22.96
N ASN A 65 1.56 5.51 22.07
CA ASN A 65 1.20 6.87 22.45
C ASN A 65 -0.14 6.93 23.19
N TYR A 66 -1.13 6.15 22.77
CA TYR A 66 -2.40 6.01 23.48
C TYR A 66 -2.19 5.50 24.90
N ARG A 67 -1.37 4.45 25.07
CA ARG A 67 -1.03 3.89 26.39
C ARG A 67 -0.29 4.90 27.26
N LEU A 68 0.66 5.64 26.71
CA LEU A 68 1.39 6.67 27.45
C LEU A 68 0.48 7.79 27.96
N ALA A 69 -0.59 8.10 27.23
CA ALA A 69 -1.52 9.17 27.58
C ALA A 69 -2.64 8.71 28.52
N THR A 70 -3.19 7.51 28.31
CA THR A 70 -4.36 6.99 29.04
C THR A 70 -4.02 5.96 30.12
N GLY A 71 -2.77 5.49 30.16
CA GLY A 71 -2.26 4.50 31.10
C GLY A 71 -2.35 3.05 30.62
N ASP A 72 -3.22 2.75 29.65
CA ASP A 72 -3.44 1.39 29.15
C ASP A 72 -3.73 1.39 27.63
N TYR A 73 -3.64 0.22 26.99
CA TYR A 73 -4.06 0.07 25.59
C TYR A 73 -5.59 0.13 25.45
N PRO A 74 -6.12 0.42 24.24
CA PRO A 74 -7.56 0.35 24.00
C PRO A 74 -8.11 -1.06 24.27
N SER A 75 -9.35 -1.16 24.75
CA SER A 75 -10.01 -2.46 24.82
C SER A 75 -10.32 -3.00 23.43
N THR A 76 -10.62 -4.30 23.32
CA THR A 76 -11.05 -4.88 22.03
C THR A 76 -12.37 -4.25 21.53
N GLU A 77 -13.24 -3.79 22.43
CA GLU A 77 -14.49 -3.09 22.08
C GLU A 77 -14.25 -1.66 21.59
N GLU A 78 -13.32 -0.93 22.22
CA GLU A 78 -12.89 0.40 21.78
C GLU A 78 -12.16 0.30 20.42
N GLY A 79 -11.32 -0.73 20.28
CA GLY A 79 -10.58 -1.07 19.08
C GLY A 79 -9.62 0.02 18.60
N LEU A 80 -9.22 -0.08 17.33
CA LEU A 80 -8.35 0.92 16.69
C LEU A 80 -9.03 2.28 16.50
N LYS A 81 -10.36 2.36 16.63
CA LYS A 81 -11.12 3.62 16.57
C LYS A 81 -10.71 4.57 17.70
N ALA A 82 -10.33 4.03 18.85
CA ALA A 82 -9.80 4.80 19.99
C ALA A 82 -8.55 5.62 19.66
N LEU A 83 -7.81 5.22 18.61
CA LEU A 83 -6.62 5.94 18.15
C LEU A 83 -6.96 7.22 17.40
N VAL A 84 -8.18 7.34 16.89
CA VAL A 84 -8.60 8.47 16.04
C VAL A 84 -9.68 9.30 16.71
N VAL A 85 -10.58 8.67 17.46
CA VAL A 85 -11.68 9.31 18.18
C VAL A 85 -11.58 8.94 19.66
N ALA A 86 -11.77 9.92 20.55
CA ALA A 86 -11.77 9.69 21.98
C ALA A 86 -12.90 8.72 22.38
N PRO A 87 -12.62 7.61 23.07
CA PRO A 87 -13.66 6.77 23.65
C PRO A 87 -14.41 7.50 24.76
N GLU A 88 -15.69 7.16 24.95
CA GLU A 88 -16.51 7.77 25.99
C GLU A 88 -15.92 7.48 27.38
N GLY A 89 -15.76 8.53 28.19
CA GLY A 89 -15.23 8.40 29.55
C GLY A 89 -13.74 8.12 29.65
N LYS A 90 -12.97 8.08 28.55
CA LYS A 90 -11.52 7.86 28.60
C LYS A 90 -10.79 9.11 29.05
N THR A 91 -10.35 9.12 30.30
CA THR A 91 -9.49 10.17 30.87
C THR A 91 -8.08 10.11 30.28
N GLY A 92 -7.48 11.28 30.07
CA GLY A 92 -6.09 11.38 29.58
C GLY A 92 -5.93 11.24 28.06
N TRP A 93 -7.02 11.06 27.30
CA TRP A 93 -6.94 11.04 25.84
C TRP A 93 -6.49 12.41 25.29
N ARG A 94 -5.40 12.41 24.51
CA ARG A 94 -4.76 13.58 23.88
C ARG A 94 -4.61 13.41 22.37
N GLY A 95 -5.33 12.47 21.79
CA GLY A 95 -5.24 12.12 20.38
C GLY A 95 -5.78 13.21 19.45
N PRO A 96 -5.88 12.92 18.14
CA PRO A 96 -5.68 11.60 17.53
C PRO A 96 -4.23 11.13 17.57
N TYR A 97 -4.03 9.82 17.79
CA TYR A 97 -2.71 9.17 17.83
C TYR A 97 -2.29 8.58 16.49
N LEU A 98 -3.22 8.51 15.54
CA LEU A 98 -2.98 8.06 14.18
C LEU A 98 -3.36 9.21 13.22
N ASP A 99 -2.43 9.58 12.33
CA ASP A 99 -2.69 10.56 11.27
C ASP A 99 -3.51 9.89 10.17
N ALA A 100 -4.81 9.84 10.42
CA ALA A 100 -5.76 9.14 9.60
C ALA A 100 -6.54 10.15 8.75
N LYS A 101 -6.32 10.12 7.43
CA LYS A 101 -7.03 10.99 6.48
C LYS A 101 -8.53 10.84 6.67
N GLY A 102 -9.20 11.92 7.08
CA GLY A 102 -10.65 11.93 7.30
C GLY A 102 -11.12 11.33 8.62
N GLY A 103 -10.23 11.16 9.62
CA GLY A 103 -10.62 10.72 10.96
C GLY A 103 -11.09 9.26 11.02
N ARG A 104 -10.63 8.42 10.10
CA ARG A 104 -10.95 6.98 10.05
C ARG A 104 -9.69 6.15 10.05
N VAL A 105 -9.69 5.04 10.79
CA VAL A 105 -8.60 4.06 10.75
C VAL A 105 -8.37 3.64 9.29
N PRO A 106 -7.14 3.74 8.75
CA PRO A 106 -6.86 3.32 7.40
C PRO A 106 -7.06 1.81 7.25
N VAL A 107 -7.48 1.40 6.05
CA VAL A 107 -7.57 0.00 5.67
C VAL A 107 -6.21 -0.53 5.19
N ASP A 108 -6.07 -1.84 5.17
CA ASP A 108 -4.91 -2.51 4.60
C ASP A 108 -4.85 -2.37 3.06
N PRO A 109 -3.76 -2.81 2.41
CA PRO A 109 -3.56 -2.68 0.96
C PRO A 109 -4.53 -3.48 0.08
N TRP A 110 -5.31 -4.39 0.68
CA TRP A 110 -6.37 -5.15 0.01
C TRP A 110 -7.77 -4.57 0.30
N GLY A 111 -7.85 -3.54 1.14
CA GLY A 111 -9.07 -2.83 1.46
C GLY A 111 -9.81 -3.37 2.69
N HIS A 112 -9.17 -4.23 3.48
CA HIS A 112 -9.74 -4.78 4.70
C HIS A 112 -9.38 -3.94 5.93
N GLU A 113 -10.24 -3.96 6.95
CA GLU A 113 -9.93 -3.32 8.23
C GLU A 113 -8.88 -4.13 9.00
N PHE A 114 -7.89 -3.44 9.60
CA PHE A 114 -6.95 -4.06 10.51
C PHE A 114 -7.67 -4.62 11.74
N GLN A 115 -7.27 -5.82 12.15
CA GLN A 115 -7.80 -6.52 13.30
C GLN A 115 -6.95 -6.23 14.52
N TYR A 116 -7.60 -6.02 15.67
CA TYR A 116 -6.96 -5.70 16.93
C TYR A 116 -7.58 -6.49 18.07
N ARG A 117 -6.74 -7.07 18.94
CA ARG A 117 -7.17 -7.82 20.14
C ARG A 117 -6.30 -7.47 21.33
N TYR A 118 -6.93 -7.13 22.44
CA TYR A 118 -6.28 -6.89 23.72
C TYR A 118 -7.10 -7.52 24.87
N PRO A 119 -6.52 -8.42 25.68
CA PRO A 119 -5.15 -8.97 25.54
C PRO A 119 -4.96 -9.80 24.26
N GLY A 120 -3.72 -9.89 23.79
CA GLY A 120 -3.36 -10.67 22.60
C GLY A 120 -3.56 -12.18 22.78
N THR A 121 -3.94 -12.85 21.70
CA THR A 121 -4.03 -14.32 21.58
C THR A 121 -2.73 -14.95 21.09
N LYS A 122 -2.05 -14.32 20.13
CA LYS A 122 -0.76 -14.77 19.58
C LYS A 122 0.40 -14.17 20.37
N ASN A 123 0.34 -12.87 20.63
CA ASN A 123 1.28 -12.18 21.51
C ASN A 123 0.82 -12.32 22.97
N THR A 124 1.34 -13.34 23.62
CA THR A 124 1.11 -13.58 25.05
C THR A 124 2.00 -12.67 25.92
N GLU A 125 1.64 -12.49 27.19
CA GLU A 125 2.29 -11.61 28.20
C GLU A 125 3.84 -11.72 28.30
N ALA A 126 4.44 -12.82 27.82
CA ALA A 126 5.89 -12.98 27.75
C ALA A 126 6.55 -12.25 26.56
N SER A 127 5.76 -11.76 25.61
CA SER A 127 6.20 -11.01 24.43
C SER A 127 6.19 -9.51 24.73
N SER A 128 7.10 -8.76 24.10
CA SER A 128 7.27 -7.31 24.34
C SER A 128 6.05 -6.45 23.98
N THR A 129 4.99 -7.06 23.44
CA THR A 129 3.75 -6.43 23.00
C THR A 129 2.57 -7.24 23.55
N PRO A 130 1.66 -6.70 24.39
CA PRO A 130 0.59 -7.49 25.03
C PRO A 130 -0.71 -7.55 24.21
N TYR A 131 -0.67 -7.16 22.93
CA TYR A 131 -1.84 -7.10 22.05
C TYR A 131 -1.51 -7.74 20.70
N ASP A 132 -2.55 -8.20 20.00
CA ASP A 132 -2.45 -8.60 18.59
C ASP A 132 -2.95 -7.48 17.70
N LEU A 133 -2.21 -7.21 16.64
CA LEU A 133 -2.58 -6.31 15.56
C LEU A 133 -2.16 -6.94 14.24
N PHE A 134 -3.10 -7.09 13.31
CA PHE A 134 -2.81 -7.74 12.03
C PHE A 134 -3.72 -7.28 10.88
N SER A 135 -3.22 -7.41 9.66
CA SER A 135 -4.02 -7.41 8.42
C SER A 135 -4.43 -8.85 8.10
N MET A 136 -5.64 -9.02 7.57
CA MET A 136 -6.16 -10.32 7.11
C MET A 136 -5.58 -10.75 5.75
N GLY A 137 -4.55 -10.05 5.26
CA GLY A 137 -3.92 -10.36 4.00
C GLY A 137 -4.86 -10.20 2.79
N LYS A 138 -4.50 -10.89 1.73
CA LYS A 138 -5.21 -10.87 0.45
C LYS A 138 -6.53 -11.64 0.50
N ASP A 139 -6.63 -12.66 1.34
CA ASP A 139 -7.82 -13.50 1.42
C ASP A 139 -8.96 -12.88 2.25
N GLY A 140 -8.64 -11.88 3.07
CA GLY A 140 -9.60 -11.13 3.89
C GLY A 140 -10.20 -11.96 5.02
N LYS A 141 -9.57 -13.08 5.39
CA LYS A 141 -10.04 -13.96 6.45
C LYS A 141 -9.07 -13.88 7.62
N PRO A 142 -9.57 -13.62 8.84
CA PRO A 142 -8.70 -13.58 10.01
C PRO A 142 -8.23 -14.99 10.39
N ASP A 143 -7.09 -15.04 11.07
CA ASP A 143 -6.48 -16.23 11.63
C ASP A 143 -6.06 -17.27 10.56
N THR A 144 -5.64 -16.79 9.38
CA THR A 144 -5.08 -17.61 8.29
C THR A 144 -3.57 -17.44 8.16
N GLU A 145 -2.93 -18.20 7.26
CA GLU A 145 -1.47 -18.12 7.05
C GLU A 145 -1.02 -16.83 6.34
N ASP A 146 -1.94 -16.15 5.65
CA ASP A 146 -1.66 -14.89 4.93
C ASP A 146 -1.77 -13.66 5.85
N ASP A 147 -2.11 -13.87 7.14
CA ASP A 147 -2.19 -12.81 8.12
C ASP A 147 -0.83 -12.15 8.35
N ILE A 148 -0.82 -10.83 8.26
CA ILE A 148 0.37 -10.02 8.51
C ILE A 148 0.20 -9.33 9.85
N GLY A 149 0.79 -9.93 10.89
CA GLY A 149 0.67 -9.46 12.26
C GLY A 149 1.95 -8.96 12.90
N ASN A 150 1.80 -8.50 14.15
CA ASN A 150 2.86 -7.98 15.01
C ASN A 150 3.57 -9.07 15.86
N TRP A 151 3.49 -10.33 15.44
CA TRP A 151 4.13 -11.50 16.07
C TRP A 151 5.40 -11.93 15.34
#